data_AF-A0A8H2WSG9-F1
#
_entry.id   AF-A0A8H2WSG9-F1
#
_cell.length_a   1.000
_cell.length_b   1.000
_cell.length_c   1.000
_cell.angle_alpha   90.00
_cell.angle_beta   90.00
_cell.angle_gamma   90.00
#
_symmetry.space_group_name_H-M   'P 1'
#
loop_
_entity.id
_entity.type
_entity.pdbx_description
1 polymer ?
#
loop_
_entity_poly.entity_id
_entity_poly.type
_entity_poly.pdbx_seq_one_letter_code
_entity_poly.pdbx_strand_id
1 'polypeptide(L)'
;MYFSITSTVSALVLLVSSVQAAHTLTLKNNCAWGVGVRVDNWSGSPYTGAARVDIGAKTSKSVSVPNGWIGRVCDVAGDGSCANNCYGKCSMSEFNMNAGGLNYYDISNILSFTVAQKISSSCDSVTCTSVNCPCNQAYRPGDTSGTCGGTGPVDQAVRACAGNDFTITYCP
;
A
#
# COMPACT_ATOMS: atom_id res chain seq x y z
N MET A 1 37.75 58.92 16.97
CA MET A 1 36.82 58.20 16.07
C MET A 1 37.32 56.78 15.95
N TYR A 2 36.60 55.80 16.50
CA TYR A 2 36.94 54.38 16.36
C TYR A 2 35.72 53.69 15.74
N PHE A 3 35.89 53.17 14.53
CA PHE A 3 34.90 52.35 13.83
C PHE A 3 35.25 50.88 14.04
N SER A 4 34.34 50.12 14.65
CA SER A 4 34.41 48.66 14.71
C SER A 4 33.52 48.08 13.62
N ILE A 5 34.10 47.33 12.69
CA ILE A 5 33.38 46.63 11.61
C ILE A 5 33.09 45.21 12.09
N THR A 6 31.82 44.87 12.29
CA THR A 6 31.36 43.52 12.63
C THR A 6 31.14 42.75 11.32
N SER A 7 31.91 41.68 11.08
CA SER A 7 31.68 40.76 9.97
C SER A 7 30.67 39.69 10.38
N THR A 8 29.50 39.68 9.76
CA THR A 8 28.49 38.64 9.89
C THR A 8 28.74 37.54 8.86
N VAL A 9 29.22 36.38 9.33
CA VAL A 9 29.33 35.15 8.53
C VAL A 9 27.95 34.51 8.45
N SER A 10 27.32 34.55 7.28
CA SER A 10 26.07 33.82 7.03
C SER A 10 26.40 32.36 6.66
N ALA A 11 26.07 31.43 7.55
CA ALA A 11 26.19 30.00 7.30
C ALA A 11 25.01 29.52 6.45
N LEU A 12 25.27 29.16 5.19
CA LEU A 12 24.30 28.56 4.29
C LEU A 12 24.14 27.08 4.66
N VAL A 13 23.05 26.73 5.35
CA VAL A 13 22.70 25.34 5.66
C VAL A 13 22.17 24.69 4.38
N LEU A 14 22.99 23.86 3.74
CA LEU A 14 22.57 23.00 2.64
C LEU A 14 21.76 21.83 3.22
N LEU A 15 20.43 21.92 3.13
CA LEU A 15 19.52 20.80 3.38
C LEU A 15 19.71 19.77 2.25
N VAL A 16 20.57 18.79 2.49
CA VAL A 16 20.65 17.59 1.64
C VAL A 16 19.35 16.83 1.83
N SER A 17 18.45 16.92 0.85
CA SER A 17 17.27 16.07 0.79
C SER A 17 17.75 14.63 0.61
N SER A 18 17.71 13.83 1.68
CA SER A 18 17.93 12.40 1.59
C SER A 18 16.87 11.82 0.67
N VAL A 19 17.29 11.34 -0.50
CA VAL A 19 16.41 10.55 -1.38
C VAL A 19 16.15 9.24 -0.65
N GLN A 20 15.02 9.14 0.03
CA GLN A 20 14.57 7.88 0.61
C GLN A 20 14.32 6.93 -0.55
N ALA A 21 15.00 5.77 -0.54
CA ALA A 21 14.68 4.71 -1.48
C ALA A 21 13.18 4.39 -1.37
N ALA A 22 12.54 4.30 -2.52
CA ALA A 22 11.09 4.26 -2.63
C ALA A 22 10.63 3.10 -3.50
N HIS A 23 9.46 2.58 -3.17
CA HIS A 23 8.77 1.52 -3.86
C HIS A 23 7.66 2.11 -4.71
N THR A 24 7.53 1.65 -5.95
CA THR A 24 6.43 2.08 -6.83
C THR A 24 5.25 1.14 -6.64
N LEU A 25 4.10 1.70 -6.25
CA LEU A 25 2.83 0.99 -6.32
C LEU A 25 2.07 1.51 -7.54
N THR A 26 1.99 0.68 -8.59
CA THR A 26 1.12 0.94 -9.74
C THR A 26 -0.28 0.45 -9.43
N LEU A 27 -1.21 1.39 -9.36
CA LEU A 27 -2.63 1.18 -9.13
C LEU A 27 -3.33 1.09 -10.49
N LYS A 28 -3.60 -0.13 -10.94
CA LYS A 28 -4.18 -0.42 -12.26
C LYS A 28 -5.67 -0.75 -12.12
N ASN A 29 -6.52 0.02 -12.76
CA ASN A 29 -7.96 -0.22 -12.76
C ASN A 29 -8.39 -0.89 -14.08
N ASN A 30 -8.68 -2.19 -14.04
CA ASN A 30 -9.27 -2.92 -15.16
C ASN A 30 -10.81 -2.95 -15.09
N CYS A 31 -11.45 -2.34 -14.09
CA CYS A 31 -12.89 -2.28 -14.00
C CYS A 31 -13.48 -1.42 -15.13
N ALA A 32 -14.78 -1.59 -15.39
CA ALA A 32 -15.53 -0.76 -16.35
C ALA A 32 -15.92 0.61 -15.78
N TRP A 33 -15.67 0.84 -14.48
CA TRP A 33 -15.95 2.07 -13.74
C TRP A 33 -14.68 2.60 -13.06
N GLY A 34 -14.73 3.84 -12.57
CA GLY A 34 -13.64 4.42 -11.79
C GLY A 34 -13.53 3.79 -10.40
N VAL A 35 -12.31 3.52 -9.94
CA VAL A 35 -12.03 2.97 -8.61
C VAL A 35 -11.30 4.04 -7.81
N GLY A 36 -11.80 4.29 -6.60
CA GLY A 36 -11.17 5.24 -5.69
C GLY A 36 -10.52 4.51 -4.54
N VAL A 37 -9.23 4.71 -4.33
CA VAL A 37 -8.48 3.99 -3.29
C VAL A 37 -7.85 4.94 -2.31
N ARG A 38 -7.72 4.47 -1.07
CA ARG A 38 -6.96 5.17 -0.04
C ARG A 38 -5.61 4.47 0.17
N VAL A 39 -4.55 5.25 0.20
CA VAL A 39 -3.20 4.83 0.63
C VAL A 39 -3.04 5.28 2.07
N ASP A 40 -2.94 4.33 2.99
CA ASP A 40 -3.00 4.60 4.42
C ASP A 40 -1.76 4.10 5.15
N ASN A 41 -1.29 4.90 6.11
CA ASN A 41 -0.14 4.58 6.95
C ASN A 41 -0.60 3.82 8.18
N TRP A 42 -0.10 2.60 8.38
CA TRP A 42 -0.28 1.88 9.64
C TRP A 42 0.84 2.20 10.62
N SER A 43 2.11 2.05 10.19
CA SER A 43 3.28 2.34 11.00
C SER A 43 4.54 2.51 10.13
N GLY A 44 5.70 2.69 10.79
CA GLY A 44 6.98 2.82 10.11
C GLY A 44 7.18 4.20 9.47
N SER A 45 7.92 4.24 8.36
CA SER A 45 8.17 5.48 7.60
C SER A 45 6.92 5.88 6.84
N PRO A 46 6.31 7.04 7.11
CA PRO A 46 5.01 7.38 6.57
C PRO A 46 5.09 7.79 5.09
N TYR A 47 4.13 7.33 4.29
CA TYR A 47 3.80 7.93 3.01
C TYR A 47 3.18 9.32 3.23
N THR A 48 3.67 10.33 2.50
CA THR A 48 3.28 11.73 2.64
C THR A 48 2.54 12.30 1.42
N GLY A 49 2.30 11.48 0.39
CA GLY A 49 1.56 11.89 -0.79
C GLY A 49 0.04 11.93 -0.57
N ALA A 50 -0.71 12.03 -1.67
CA ALA A 50 -2.18 12.06 -1.61
C ALA A 50 -2.72 10.76 -1.00
N ALA A 51 -3.44 10.89 0.12
CA ALA A 51 -4.07 9.75 0.79
C ALA A 51 -5.20 9.12 -0.04
N ARG A 52 -5.87 9.91 -0.91
CA ARG A 52 -6.90 9.43 -1.84
C ARG A 52 -6.39 9.49 -3.27
N VAL A 53 -6.56 8.39 -4.00
CA VAL A 53 -6.21 8.27 -5.41
C VAL A 53 -7.39 7.72 -6.19
N ASP A 54 -8.00 8.54 -7.04
CA ASP A 54 -9.05 8.09 -7.96
C ASP A 54 -8.45 7.64 -9.29
N ILE A 55 -8.79 6.44 -9.73
CA ILE A 55 -8.26 5.79 -10.92
C ILE A 55 -9.41 5.59 -11.90
N GLY A 56 -9.36 6.29 -13.04
CA GLY A 56 -10.39 6.16 -14.08
C GLY A 56 -10.49 4.72 -14.60
N ALA A 57 -11.65 4.36 -15.15
CA ALA A 57 -11.85 3.05 -15.77
C ALA A 57 -10.78 2.75 -16.82
N LYS A 58 -10.20 1.54 -16.79
CA LYS A 58 -9.15 1.08 -17.72
C LYS A 58 -7.87 1.93 -17.71
N THR A 59 -7.60 2.68 -16.63
CA THR A 59 -6.39 3.50 -16.49
C THR A 59 -5.48 3.01 -15.36
N SER A 60 -4.34 3.67 -15.17
CA SER A 60 -3.44 3.40 -14.06
C SER A 60 -2.89 4.69 -13.48
N LYS A 61 -2.55 4.66 -12.19
CA LYS A 61 -1.77 5.70 -11.50
C LYS A 61 -0.67 5.04 -10.69
N SER A 62 0.40 5.77 -10.41
CA SER A 62 1.45 5.28 -9.52
C SER A 62 1.56 6.15 -8.30
N VAL A 63 1.84 5.53 -7.16
CA VAL A 63 2.28 6.20 -5.94
C VAL A 63 3.63 5.66 -5.52
N SER A 64 4.42 6.51 -4.88
CA SER A 64 5.74 6.17 -4.37
C SER A 64 5.67 6.10 -2.86
N VAL A 65 5.95 4.93 -2.27
CA VAL A 65 5.97 4.73 -0.82
C VAL A 65 7.40 4.51 -0.33
N PRO A 66 7.78 5.00 0.85
CA PRO A 66 9.16 4.90 1.29
C PRO A 66 9.56 3.49 1.76
N ASN A 67 10.87 3.21 1.76
CA ASN A 67 11.43 2.11 2.55
C ASN A 67 10.97 2.21 4.02
N GLY A 68 10.61 1.08 4.62
CA GLY A 68 10.10 1.01 5.99
C GLY A 68 8.64 1.43 6.13
N TRP A 69 7.92 1.68 5.04
CA TRP A 69 6.48 1.91 5.07
C TRP A 69 5.74 0.62 5.40
N ILE A 70 4.91 0.67 6.44
CA ILE A 70 3.95 -0.37 6.76
C ILE A 70 2.57 0.24 6.59
N GLY A 71 1.80 -0.28 5.64
CA GLY A 71 0.57 0.38 5.26
C GLY A 71 -0.33 -0.44 4.37
N ARG A 72 -1.42 0.21 3.95
CA ARG A 72 -2.54 -0.42 3.26
C ARG A 72 -2.94 0.42 2.05
N VAL A 73 -3.40 -0.26 1.02
CA VAL A 73 -4.17 0.34 -0.08
C VAL A 73 -5.54 -0.30 -0.11
N CYS A 74 -6.58 0.46 0.21
CA CYS A 74 -7.95 -0.07 0.28
C CYS A 74 -8.87 0.59 -0.73
N ASP A 75 -9.80 -0.21 -1.25
CA ASP A 75 -10.93 0.31 -2.00
C ASP A 75 -11.82 1.15 -1.08
N VAL A 76 -12.14 2.37 -1.52
CA VAL A 76 -13.13 3.18 -0.83
C VAL A 76 -14.42 3.05 -1.62
N ALA A 77 -15.23 2.09 -1.18
CA ALA A 77 -16.55 1.84 -1.72
C ALA A 77 -17.39 3.14 -1.75
N GLY A 78 -18.36 3.19 -2.66
CA GLY A 78 -19.21 4.38 -2.88
C GLY A 78 -20.02 4.82 -1.66
N ASP A 79 -20.15 3.97 -0.65
CA ASP A 79 -20.77 4.27 0.65
C ASP A 79 -19.81 4.91 1.66
N GLY A 80 -18.51 5.02 1.33
CA GLY A 80 -17.48 5.60 2.20
C GLY A 80 -16.97 4.65 3.29
N SER A 81 -17.36 3.37 3.30
CA SER A 81 -17.11 2.43 4.40
C SER A 81 -15.63 2.14 4.73
N CYS A 82 -14.67 2.64 3.93
CA CYS A 82 -13.22 2.57 4.21
C CYS A 82 -12.49 3.90 3.98
N ALA A 83 -13.21 5.02 3.96
CA ALA A 83 -12.60 6.34 3.79
C ALA A 83 -11.66 6.72 4.95
N ASN A 84 -11.86 6.13 6.13
CA ASN A 84 -11.07 6.37 7.34
C ASN A 84 -10.15 5.18 7.61
N ASN A 85 -8.87 5.35 7.28
CA ASN A 85 -7.77 4.47 7.69
C ASN A 85 -7.85 3.02 7.22
N CYS A 86 -8.49 2.77 6.07
CA CYS A 86 -8.70 1.42 5.55
C CYS A 86 -9.32 0.46 6.57
N TYR A 87 -10.22 1.00 7.40
CA TYR A 87 -10.95 0.23 8.39
C TYR A 87 -12.45 0.29 8.09
N GLY A 88 -13.10 -0.87 8.09
CA GLY A 88 -14.50 -1.03 7.72
C GLY A 88 -14.67 -1.96 6.52
N LYS A 89 -15.69 -1.74 5.70
CA LYS A 89 -16.06 -2.70 4.64
C LYS A 89 -15.29 -2.41 3.34
N CYS A 90 -14.14 -3.04 3.16
CA CYS A 90 -13.39 -2.98 1.91
C CYS A 90 -12.40 -4.14 1.73
N SER A 91 -12.09 -4.41 0.46
CA SER A 91 -10.91 -5.16 0.05
C SER A 91 -9.65 -4.31 0.18
N MET A 92 -8.58 -4.90 0.73
CA MET A 92 -7.32 -4.22 1.02
C MET A 92 -6.14 -4.97 0.41
N SER A 93 -5.10 -4.23 0.03
CA SER A 93 -3.76 -4.73 -0.20
C SER A 93 -2.87 -4.22 0.92
N GLU A 94 -2.17 -5.11 1.63
CA GLU A 94 -1.30 -4.76 2.76
C GLU A 94 0.17 -4.89 2.36
N PHE A 95 1.02 -4.04 2.92
CA PHE A 95 2.45 -4.01 2.61
C PHE A 95 3.31 -3.75 3.85
N ASN A 96 4.47 -4.41 3.90
CA ASN A 96 5.57 -4.09 4.79
C ASN A 96 6.86 -3.97 3.99
N MET A 97 7.29 -2.74 3.76
CA MET A 97 8.36 -2.40 2.82
C MET A 97 9.75 -2.45 3.45
N ASN A 98 10.65 -3.19 2.81
CA ASN A 98 12.05 -3.37 3.18
C ASN A 98 12.26 -3.87 4.63
N ALA A 99 11.39 -4.76 5.11
CA ALA A 99 11.59 -5.47 6.36
C ALA A 99 12.65 -6.56 6.19
N GLY A 100 13.85 -6.32 6.73
CA GLY A 100 14.97 -7.26 6.62
C GLY A 100 15.46 -7.48 5.17
N GLY A 101 15.32 -6.48 4.30
CA GLY A 101 15.70 -6.58 2.89
C GLY A 101 14.62 -7.14 1.96
N LEU A 102 13.42 -7.42 2.48
CA LEU A 102 12.28 -7.94 1.72
C LEU A 102 11.06 -7.05 1.87
N ASN A 103 10.22 -7.05 0.83
CA ASN A 103 8.92 -6.40 0.81
C ASN A 103 7.85 -7.48 0.94
N TYR A 104 7.07 -7.43 2.02
CA TYR A 104 5.96 -8.35 2.26
C TYR A 104 4.66 -7.75 1.77
N TYR A 105 3.82 -8.57 1.16
CA TYR A 105 2.53 -8.14 0.63
C TYR A 105 1.50 -9.25 0.62
N ASP A 106 0.23 -8.87 0.73
CA ASP A 106 -0.92 -9.75 0.68
C ASP A 106 -2.20 -8.99 0.30
N ILE A 107 -3.24 -9.75 -0.06
CA ILE A 107 -4.61 -9.23 -0.17
C ILE A 107 -5.35 -9.60 1.11
N SER A 108 -5.98 -8.62 1.73
CA SER A 108 -6.70 -8.76 2.98
C SER A 108 -8.15 -8.35 2.81
N ASN A 109 -9.04 -9.34 2.91
CA ASN A 109 -10.49 -9.13 2.97
C ASN A 109 -11.04 -9.41 4.37
N ILE A 110 -10.19 -9.40 5.41
CA ILE A 110 -10.56 -9.73 6.80
C ILE A 110 -11.80 -8.95 7.24
N LEU A 111 -11.91 -7.68 6.83
CA LEU A 111 -13.04 -6.82 7.19
C LEU A 111 -14.21 -6.93 6.20
N SER A 112 -13.96 -7.04 4.90
CA SER A 112 -14.97 -7.36 3.87
C SER A 112 -14.32 -7.60 2.49
N PHE A 113 -15.11 -8.07 1.52
CA PHE A 113 -14.74 -8.10 0.10
C PHE A 113 -15.59 -7.08 -0.66
N THR A 114 -14.99 -6.10 -1.32
CA THR A 114 -15.69 -5.07 -2.12
C THR A 114 -15.26 -5.03 -3.58
N VAL A 115 -14.02 -5.40 -3.89
CA VAL A 115 -13.52 -5.39 -5.26
C VAL A 115 -12.50 -6.50 -5.47
N ALA A 116 -12.55 -7.13 -6.64
CA ALA A 116 -11.54 -8.10 -7.05
C ALA A 116 -10.16 -7.42 -7.20
N GLN A 117 -9.12 -8.04 -6.66
CA GLN A 117 -7.77 -7.51 -6.61
C GLN A 117 -6.74 -8.55 -7.03
N LYS A 118 -5.65 -8.09 -7.65
CA LYS A 118 -4.41 -8.85 -7.83
C LYS A 118 -3.24 -7.97 -7.43
N ILE A 119 -2.31 -8.51 -6.66
CA ILE A 119 -0.99 -7.88 -6.45
C ILE A 119 0.03 -8.71 -7.22
N SER A 120 0.81 -8.06 -8.08
CA SER A 120 1.93 -8.70 -8.77
C SER A 120 3.23 -7.95 -8.54
N SER A 121 4.31 -8.70 -8.38
CA SER A 121 5.68 -8.22 -8.27
C SER A 121 6.57 -8.95 -9.28
N SER A 122 7.88 -8.70 -9.25
CA SER A 122 8.87 -9.49 -10.01
C SER A 122 9.06 -10.91 -9.46
N CYS A 123 8.56 -11.22 -8.26
CA CYS A 123 8.76 -12.51 -7.60
C CYS A 123 7.54 -13.44 -7.75
N ASP A 124 6.36 -12.96 -7.37
CA ASP A 124 5.11 -13.73 -7.41
C ASP A 124 3.89 -12.80 -7.48
N SER A 125 2.69 -13.38 -7.50
CA SER A 125 1.43 -12.68 -7.39
C SER A 125 0.42 -13.40 -6.49
N VAL A 126 -0.48 -12.60 -5.93
CA VAL A 126 -1.69 -13.07 -5.24
C VAL A 126 -2.91 -12.47 -5.94
N THR A 127 -3.95 -13.27 -6.14
CA THR A 127 -5.15 -12.86 -6.89
C THR A 127 -6.42 -13.31 -6.18
N CYS A 128 -7.31 -12.37 -5.92
CA CYS A 128 -8.61 -12.63 -5.35
C CYS A 128 -9.74 -11.99 -6.14
N THR A 129 -10.60 -12.82 -6.76
CA THR A 129 -11.69 -12.39 -7.64
C THR A 129 -13.08 -12.57 -7.05
N SER A 130 -13.21 -13.11 -5.83
CA SER A 130 -14.50 -13.32 -5.17
C SER A 130 -14.36 -13.35 -3.64
N VAL A 131 -15.47 -13.29 -2.90
CA VAL A 131 -15.45 -13.39 -1.43
C VAL A 131 -14.83 -14.70 -0.91
N ASN A 132 -14.86 -15.77 -1.71
CA ASN A 132 -14.42 -17.12 -1.31
C ASN A 132 -13.04 -17.49 -1.88
N CYS A 133 -12.14 -16.52 -2.03
CA CYS A 133 -10.80 -16.78 -2.53
C CYS A 133 -10.07 -17.88 -1.76
N PRO A 134 -9.22 -18.67 -2.43
CA PRO A 134 -8.33 -19.59 -1.74
C PRO A 134 -7.48 -18.84 -0.71
N CYS A 135 -7.25 -19.46 0.45
CA CYS A 135 -6.53 -18.80 1.55
C CYS A 135 -5.06 -18.54 1.28
N ASN A 136 -4.47 -19.22 0.30
CA ASN A 136 -3.13 -18.90 -0.18
C ASN A 136 -3.12 -17.73 -1.18
N GLN A 137 -4.26 -17.08 -1.44
CA GLN A 137 -4.40 -15.94 -2.33
C GLN A 137 -4.87 -14.67 -1.62
N ALA A 138 -5.63 -14.79 -0.53
CA ALA A 138 -6.06 -13.64 0.27
C ALA A 138 -6.51 -14.10 1.65
N TYR A 139 -6.39 -13.22 2.66
CA TYR A 139 -7.13 -13.39 3.91
C TYR A 139 -8.62 -13.22 3.63
N ARG A 140 -9.44 -14.13 4.16
CA ARG A 140 -10.90 -14.13 3.97
C ARG A 140 -11.59 -13.21 4.96
N PRO A 141 -12.84 -12.79 4.67
CA PRO A 141 -13.68 -12.15 5.68
C PRO A 141 -13.73 -12.96 6.98
N GLY A 142 -13.41 -12.29 8.09
CA GLY A 142 -13.38 -12.90 9.43
C GLY A 142 -12.10 -13.66 9.80
N ASP A 143 -11.10 -13.77 8.91
CA ASP A 143 -9.83 -14.48 9.18
C ASP A 143 -8.86 -13.64 10.03
N THR A 144 -9.28 -13.28 11.24
CA THR A 144 -8.49 -12.42 12.15
C THR A 144 -7.26 -13.12 12.75
N SER A 145 -7.18 -14.44 12.66
CA SER A 145 -6.04 -15.23 13.13
C SER A 145 -4.96 -15.42 12.07
N GLY A 146 -5.23 -15.06 10.82
CA GLY A 146 -4.34 -15.27 9.69
C GLY A 146 -4.14 -16.74 9.30
N THR A 147 -5.05 -17.62 9.74
CA THR A 147 -4.94 -19.08 9.59
C THR A 147 -6.06 -19.65 8.73
N CYS A 148 -6.59 -18.89 7.77
CA CYS A 148 -7.69 -19.33 6.92
C CYS A 148 -8.94 -19.70 7.76
N GLY A 149 -9.30 -18.85 8.73
CA GLY A 149 -10.38 -19.14 9.67
C GLY A 149 -10.07 -20.32 10.59
N GLY A 150 -8.81 -20.47 11.01
CA GLY A 150 -8.38 -21.52 11.94
C GLY A 150 -8.04 -22.87 11.32
N THR A 151 -8.07 -22.99 9.99
CA THR A 151 -7.99 -24.29 9.30
C THR A 151 -6.64 -24.58 8.62
N GLY A 152 -5.75 -23.59 8.50
CA GLY A 152 -4.46 -23.79 7.84
C GLY A 152 -3.28 -23.07 8.50
N PRO A 153 -2.08 -23.18 7.92
CA PRO A 153 -0.91 -22.43 8.37
C PRO A 153 -1.17 -20.92 8.45
N VAL A 154 -0.42 -20.26 9.34
CA VAL A 154 -0.42 -18.80 9.48
C VAL A 154 0.15 -18.18 8.20
N ASP A 155 -0.44 -17.07 7.75
CA ASP A 155 0.09 -16.18 6.70
C ASP A 155 0.30 -16.82 5.32
N GLN A 156 -0.54 -17.78 4.95
CA GLN A 156 -0.49 -18.44 3.64
C GLN A 156 -0.68 -17.49 2.44
N ALA A 157 -1.37 -16.37 2.64
CA ALA A 157 -1.58 -15.35 1.62
C ALA A 157 -0.38 -14.42 1.46
N VAL A 158 0.54 -14.38 2.42
CA VAL A 158 1.68 -13.46 2.39
C VAL A 158 2.69 -13.92 1.34
N ARG A 159 3.24 -12.95 0.63
CA ARG A 159 4.38 -13.11 -0.28
C ARG A 159 5.48 -12.16 0.14
N ALA A 160 6.71 -12.50 -0.24
CA ALA A 160 7.88 -11.66 -0.04
C ALA A 160 8.61 -11.46 -1.36
N CYS A 161 9.11 -10.25 -1.61
CA CYS A 161 9.88 -9.94 -2.80
C CYS A 161 10.98 -8.91 -2.52
N ALA A 162 12.17 -9.09 -3.09
CA ALA A 162 13.25 -8.10 -3.01
C ALA A 162 13.07 -6.94 -4.03
N GLY A 163 12.19 -7.12 -5.03
CA GLY A 163 11.86 -6.09 -6.02
C GLY A 163 11.06 -4.93 -5.40
N ASN A 164 11.29 -3.72 -5.89
CA ASN A 164 10.69 -2.51 -5.34
C ASN A 164 9.36 -2.09 -5.99
N ASP A 165 8.99 -2.71 -7.12
CA ASP A 165 7.82 -2.32 -7.89
C ASP A 165 6.71 -3.36 -7.75
N PHE A 166 5.50 -2.87 -7.47
CA PHE A 166 4.29 -3.68 -7.29
C PHE A 166 3.17 -3.12 -8.15
N THR A 167 2.35 -3.98 -8.73
CA THR A 167 1.11 -3.59 -9.40
C THR A 167 -0.08 -4.16 -8.66
N ILE A 168 -0.96 -3.28 -8.18
CA ILE A 168 -2.28 -3.63 -7.65
C ILE A 168 -3.29 -3.46 -8.78
N THR A 169 -3.84 -4.56 -9.28
CA THR A 169 -4.85 -4.56 -10.34
C THR A 169 -6.24 -4.77 -9.74
N TYR A 170 -7.13 -3.82 -9.96
CA TYR A 170 -8.55 -3.91 -9.62
C TYR A 170 -9.33 -4.50 -10.81
N CYS A 171 -10.26 -5.42 -10.54
CA CYS A 171 -10.93 -6.24 -11.56
C CYS A 171 -9.95 -6.95 -12.51
N PRO A 172 -8.99 -7.74 -11.98
CA PRO A 172 -7.97 -8.41 -12.79
C PRO A 172 -8.56 -9.39 -13.81
#